data_AF-A0A9P6AHY3-F1
#
_entry.id   AF-A0A9P6AHY3-F1
#
_cell.length_a   1.000
_cell.length_b   1.000
_cell.length_c   1.000
_cell.angle_alpha   90.00
_cell.angle_beta   90.00
_cell.angle_gamma   90.00
#
_symmetry.space_group_name_H-M   'P 1'
#
loop_
_entity.id
_entity.type
_entity.pdbx_description
1 polymer ?
#
loop_
_entity_poly.entity_id
_entity_poly.type
_entity_poly.pdbx_seq_one_letter_code
_entity_poly.pdbx_strand_id
1 'polypeptide(L)'
;MLFSGVAATCQESSTIANFQLDPPSHFSMSTTGVTLATDLLASDPHFMCTISIRQLCTSIQNSRLERTARVISLTRFEQQRGFRHQFIVLKIGMMPDDGEAIWLRLDRGPKPENSTPRSSVSRFTPCDSATISSSEAQLLRGPRLEMKAEVVFPVDAPTAGDLRELLHILSQESPEYRLWGENCKWFCSVVQENLTHFYSGELRSGTLSHRDLGKKSRRRIADRFLSVIAPGH
;
A
#
# COMPACT_ATOMS: atom_id res chain seq x y z
N MET A 1 -50.19 24.30 26.95
CA MET A 1 -48.81 23.78 27.04
C MET A 1 -47.94 24.64 26.17
N LEU A 2 -47.06 25.43 26.79
CA LEU A 2 -46.15 26.38 26.16
C LEU A 2 -44.84 25.66 25.85
N PHE A 3 -44.32 25.79 24.63
CA PHE A 3 -42.91 25.48 24.34
C PHE A 3 -42.22 26.76 23.89
N SER A 4 -41.45 27.35 24.80
CA SER A 4 -40.50 28.42 24.53
C SER A 4 -39.18 27.83 24.04
N GLY A 5 -38.64 28.40 22.97
CA GLY A 5 -37.28 28.13 22.53
C GLY A 5 -36.22 28.72 23.45
N VAL A 6 -35.03 28.14 23.42
CA VAL A 6 -33.79 28.76 23.89
C VAL A 6 -32.69 28.41 22.89
N ALA A 7 -32.08 29.44 22.34
CA ALA A 7 -30.86 29.41 21.54
C ALA A 7 -29.78 30.25 22.26
N ALA A 8 -28.53 30.09 21.81
CA ALA A 8 -27.31 30.82 22.19
C ALA A 8 -26.63 30.36 23.51
N THR A 9 -25.31 30.25 23.65
CA THR A 9 -24.14 30.64 22.82
C THR A 9 -22.91 29.95 23.43
N CYS A 10 -21.99 29.41 22.62
CA CYS A 10 -20.66 28.99 23.10
C CYS A 10 -19.65 30.08 22.69
N GLN A 11 -18.99 30.70 23.67
CA GLN A 11 -17.89 31.64 23.47
C GLN A 11 -16.57 30.88 23.29
N GLU A 12 -15.88 31.18 22.20
CA GLU A 12 -14.49 30.81 21.95
C GLU A 12 -13.56 31.71 22.79
N SER A 13 -12.58 31.10 23.47
CA SER A 13 -11.43 31.81 24.04
C SER A 13 -10.18 31.33 23.33
N SER A 14 -9.65 32.20 22.48
CA SER A 14 -8.39 32.02 21.76
C SER A 14 -7.25 32.65 22.57
N THR A 15 -6.27 31.84 22.96
CA THR A 15 -4.98 32.31 23.49
C THR A 15 -3.89 31.75 22.59
N ILE A 16 -3.38 32.59 21.69
CA ILE A 16 -2.26 32.27 20.80
C ILE A 16 -0.98 32.59 21.55
N ALA A 17 -0.26 31.56 21.98
CA ALA A 17 1.13 31.68 22.41
C ALA A 17 2.04 31.58 21.17
N ASN A 18 2.68 32.69 20.79
CA ASN A 18 3.69 32.73 19.75
C ASN A 18 4.99 32.11 20.29
N PHE A 19 5.26 30.86 19.94
CA PHE A 19 6.59 30.27 20.01
C PHE A 19 7.30 30.44 18.68
N GLN A 20 8.28 31.34 18.66
CA GLN A 20 9.19 31.56 17.54
C GLN A 20 10.31 30.52 17.67
N LEU A 21 10.26 29.49 16.82
CA LEU A 21 11.33 28.50 16.67
C LEU A 21 12.19 28.89 15.47
N ASP A 22 13.49 29.03 15.72
CA ASP A 22 14.49 29.30 14.68
C ASP A 22 14.47 28.21 13.59
N PRO A 23 14.64 28.58 12.30
CA PRO A 23 14.68 27.61 11.23
C PRO A 23 16.00 26.80 11.29
N PRO A 24 15.96 25.46 11.31
CA PRO A 24 17.18 24.70 11.17
C PRO A 24 17.76 24.90 9.77
N SER A 25 19.06 25.15 9.77
CA SER A 25 19.93 25.31 8.62
C SER A 25 19.78 24.17 7.61
N HIS A 26 19.84 24.56 6.34
CA HIS A 26 19.93 23.75 5.12
C HIS A 26 20.43 22.31 5.32
N PHE A 27 19.50 21.35 5.38
CA PHE A 27 19.80 19.93 5.14
C PHE A 27 19.57 19.61 3.66
N SER A 28 20.67 19.41 2.93
CA SER A 28 20.64 18.79 1.61
C SER A 28 20.27 17.31 1.77
N MET A 29 19.00 16.97 1.59
CA MET A 29 18.52 15.58 1.67
C MET A 29 18.59 14.90 0.30
N SER A 30 19.66 14.16 0.09
CA SER A 30 19.79 13.15 -0.96
C SER A 30 19.98 11.78 -0.29
N THR A 31 18.90 11.18 0.20
CA THR A 31 18.96 9.81 0.75
C THR A 31 17.65 9.04 0.55
N THR A 32 17.81 7.78 0.20
CA THR A 32 16.88 6.84 -0.42
C THR A 32 15.90 6.18 0.57
N GLY A 33 14.60 6.14 0.23
CA GLY A 33 13.51 5.75 1.14
C GLY A 33 13.52 4.33 1.71
N VAL A 34 14.34 3.41 1.18
CA VAL A 34 14.46 2.04 1.73
C VAL A 34 15.66 1.91 2.67
N THR A 35 16.74 2.67 2.46
CA THR A 35 17.81 2.83 3.47
C THR A 35 17.28 3.64 4.67
N LEU A 36 16.43 4.64 4.38
CA LEU A 36 15.66 5.37 5.39
C LEU A 36 14.79 4.43 6.24
N ALA A 37 14.17 3.40 5.66
CA ALA A 37 13.37 2.48 6.47
C ALA A 37 14.26 1.70 7.44
N THR A 38 15.34 1.03 7.04
CA THR A 38 16.16 0.26 7.99
C THR A 38 16.84 1.13 9.05
N ASP A 39 17.39 2.29 8.68
CA ASP A 39 18.08 3.18 9.63
C ASP A 39 17.09 3.94 10.55
N LEU A 40 15.90 4.33 10.04
CA LEU A 40 14.86 4.95 10.87
C LEU A 40 14.09 3.93 11.72
N LEU A 41 13.81 2.73 11.19
CA LEU A 41 13.16 1.65 11.94
C LEU A 41 14.04 1.13 13.07
N ALA A 42 15.38 1.16 12.92
CA ALA A 42 16.31 0.84 13.99
C ALA A 42 16.28 1.88 15.13
N SER A 43 15.86 3.12 14.83
CA SER A 43 15.85 4.22 15.81
C SER A 43 14.51 4.40 16.55
N ASP A 44 13.39 3.96 15.97
CA ASP A 44 12.06 4.08 16.58
C ASP A 44 11.17 2.85 16.28
N PRO A 45 10.82 2.03 17.30
CA PRO A 45 9.91 0.88 17.13
C PRO A 45 8.46 1.29 16.81
N HIS A 46 8.13 2.58 16.89
CA HIS A 46 6.85 3.16 16.51
C HIS A 46 6.86 3.86 15.15
N PHE A 47 7.97 3.78 14.42
CA PHE A 47 8.08 4.41 13.11
C PHE A 47 7.06 3.82 12.13
N MET A 48 6.26 4.73 11.56
CA MET A 48 5.33 4.45 10.49
C MET A 48 5.38 5.59 9.48
N CYS A 49 5.58 5.27 8.21
CA CYS A 49 5.65 6.27 7.15
C CYS A 49 4.73 5.87 6.00
N THR A 50 3.89 6.80 5.55
CA THR A 50 3.05 6.63 4.36
C THR A 50 3.61 7.48 3.23
N ILE A 51 3.92 6.84 2.11
CA ILE A 51 4.41 7.46 0.87
C ILE A 51 3.56 7.04 -0.32
N SER A 52 3.68 7.73 -1.45
CA SER A 52 3.08 7.25 -2.69
C SER A 52 3.80 6.00 -3.21
N ILE A 53 3.08 5.11 -3.93
CA ILE A 53 3.71 3.96 -4.59
C ILE A 53 4.83 4.39 -5.55
N ARG A 54 4.70 5.56 -6.19
CA ARG A 54 5.78 6.13 -7.03
C ARG A 54 7.05 6.39 -6.22
N GLN A 55 6.92 7.06 -5.06
CA GLN A 55 8.05 7.31 -4.17
C GLN A 55 8.65 6.01 -3.62
N LEU A 56 7.81 5.01 -3.32
CA LEU A 56 8.27 3.67 -2.94
C LEU A 56 9.12 3.05 -4.06
N CYS A 57 8.62 3.03 -5.30
CA CYS A 57 9.34 2.48 -6.45
C CYS A 57 10.70 3.16 -6.65
N THR A 58 10.76 4.49 -6.61
CA THR A 58 12.03 5.25 -6.69
C THR A 58 12.97 4.89 -5.53
N SER A 59 12.42 4.68 -4.34
CA SER A 59 13.21 4.35 -3.15
C SER A 59 13.80 2.94 -3.22
N ILE A 60 13.04 1.96 -3.74
CA ILE A 60 13.51 0.59 -3.97
C ILE A 60 14.58 0.58 -5.06
N GLN A 61 14.35 1.25 -6.20
CA GLN A 61 15.28 1.27 -7.33
C GLN A 61 16.67 1.79 -6.95
N ASN A 62 16.72 2.76 -6.03
CA ASN A 62 17.96 3.36 -5.57
C ASN A 62 18.54 2.66 -4.33
N SER A 63 17.96 1.53 -3.91
CA SER A 63 18.39 0.80 -2.72
C SER A 63 19.16 -0.46 -3.08
N ARG A 64 20.20 -0.76 -2.29
CA ARG A 64 20.90 -2.05 -2.37
C ARG A 64 20.00 -3.23 -2.05
N LEU A 65 18.90 -2.98 -1.32
CA LEU A 65 17.94 -4.02 -0.94
C LEU A 65 17.05 -4.48 -2.10
N GLU A 66 17.06 -3.79 -3.25
CA GLU A 66 16.25 -4.15 -4.42
C GLU A 66 16.39 -5.64 -4.79
N ARG A 67 17.61 -6.14 -4.80
CA ARG A 67 17.93 -7.51 -5.24
C ARG A 67 18.04 -8.52 -4.11
N THR A 68 18.16 -8.07 -2.86
CA THR A 68 18.41 -8.94 -1.71
C THR A 68 17.18 -9.10 -0.81
N ALA A 69 16.38 -8.06 -0.64
CA ALA A 69 15.11 -8.18 0.08
C ALA A 69 14.14 -9.08 -0.69
N ARG A 70 13.39 -9.88 0.05
CA ARG A 70 12.40 -10.84 -0.44
C ARG A 70 11.06 -10.57 0.19
N VAL A 71 10.00 -10.71 -0.60
CA VAL A 71 8.61 -10.73 -0.13
C VAL A 71 8.35 -12.11 0.48
N ILE A 72 8.39 -12.19 1.81
CA ILE A 72 8.25 -13.44 2.57
C ILE A 72 6.78 -13.91 2.57
N SER A 73 5.86 -12.98 2.80
CA SER A 73 4.43 -13.26 2.78
C SER A 73 3.62 -12.07 2.28
N LEU A 74 2.42 -12.40 1.81
CA LEU A 74 1.40 -11.47 1.35
C LEU A 74 0.08 -11.84 2.00
N THR A 75 -0.52 -10.88 2.71
CA THR A 75 -1.83 -11.03 3.33
C THR A 75 -2.78 -9.98 2.81
N ARG A 76 -3.95 -10.41 2.33
CA ARG A 76 -5.01 -9.54 1.83
C ARG A 76 -6.05 -9.34 2.91
N PHE A 77 -6.41 -8.08 3.16
CA PHE A 77 -7.43 -7.71 4.13
C PHE A 77 -8.60 -6.98 3.48
N GLU A 78 -9.77 -7.08 4.11
CA GLU A 78 -10.95 -6.26 3.84
C GLU A 78 -11.38 -5.53 5.11
N GLN A 79 -11.60 -4.23 5.01
CA GLN A 79 -12.16 -3.41 6.07
C GLN A 79 -13.69 -3.45 5.99
N GLN A 80 -14.35 -3.90 7.07
CA GLN A 80 -15.80 -4.12 7.09
C GLN A 80 -16.64 -2.88 7.40
N ARG A 81 -16.03 -1.75 7.80
CA ARG A 81 -16.77 -0.54 8.20
C ARG A 81 -16.75 0.53 7.10
N GLY A 82 -17.94 0.95 6.67
CA GLY A 82 -18.11 1.98 5.64
C GLY A 82 -18.08 1.38 4.22
N PHE A 83 -17.41 2.07 3.29
CA PHE A 83 -17.13 1.49 1.98
C PHE A 83 -16.13 0.34 2.14
N ARG A 84 -16.47 -0.84 1.61
CA ARG A 84 -15.58 -2.01 1.66
C ARG A 84 -14.28 -1.68 0.93
N HIS A 85 -13.22 -1.50 1.71
CA HIS A 85 -11.88 -1.24 1.21
C HIS A 85 -11.03 -2.49 1.37
N GLN A 86 -10.19 -2.76 0.38
CA GLN A 86 -9.25 -3.86 0.43
C GLN A 86 -7.83 -3.38 0.21
N PHE A 87 -6.91 -3.96 0.95
CA PHE A 87 -5.49 -3.65 0.91
C PHE A 87 -4.67 -4.91 1.09
N ILE A 88 -3.39 -4.81 0.76
CA ILE A 88 -2.40 -5.88 0.95
C ILE A 88 -1.43 -5.45 2.03
N VAL A 89 -1.01 -6.39 2.87
CA VAL A 89 0.16 -6.27 3.74
C VAL A 89 1.19 -7.29 3.29
N LEU A 90 2.43 -6.83 3.12
CA LEU A 90 3.58 -7.63 2.71
C LEU A 90 4.57 -7.67 3.87
N LYS A 91 5.10 -8.86 4.17
CA LYS A 91 6.29 -9.02 5.01
C LYS A 91 7.51 -9.06 4.09
N ILE A 92 8.47 -8.17 4.29
CA ILE A 92 9.69 -8.07 3.48
C ILE A 92 10.90 -8.25 4.40
N GLY A 93 11.81 -9.16 4.07
CA GLY A 93 13.04 -9.39 4.85
C GLY A 93 14.19 -9.86 3.96
N MET A 94 15.40 -9.96 4.52
CA MET A 94 16.57 -10.49 3.80
C MET A 94 16.50 -12.02 3.65
N MET A 95 16.11 -12.70 4.72
CA MET A 95 15.86 -14.13 4.75
C MET A 95 14.50 -14.42 5.41
N PRO A 96 13.86 -15.57 5.12
CA PRO A 96 12.59 -15.95 5.73
C PRO A 96 12.61 -15.98 7.26
N ASP A 97 13.77 -16.31 7.84
CA ASP A 97 13.94 -16.59 9.27
C ASP A 97 14.70 -15.50 10.06
N ASP A 98 15.19 -14.45 9.41
CA ASP A 98 16.16 -13.51 10.01
C ASP A 98 15.59 -12.59 11.10
N GLY A 99 14.30 -12.66 11.44
CA GLY A 99 13.66 -11.83 12.48
C GLY A 99 13.55 -10.33 12.12
N GLU A 100 14.46 -9.81 11.30
CA GLU A 100 14.48 -8.45 10.76
C GLU A 100 13.62 -8.36 9.50
N ALA A 101 12.32 -8.19 9.72
CA ALA A 101 11.37 -7.95 8.64
C ALA A 101 10.73 -6.57 8.77
N ILE A 102 10.53 -5.92 7.63
CA ILE A 102 9.68 -4.74 7.51
C ILE A 102 8.31 -5.17 7.00
N TRP A 103 7.30 -4.42 7.41
CA TRP A 103 5.93 -4.61 6.97
C TRP A 103 5.55 -3.46 6.05
N LEU A 104 4.96 -3.81 4.90
CA LEU A 104 4.55 -2.87 3.87
C LEU A 104 3.07 -3.07 3.57
N ARG A 105 2.25 -2.06 3.87
CA ARG A 105 0.84 -2.02 3.49
C ARG A 105 0.68 -1.25 2.19
N LEU A 106 -0.03 -1.84 1.22
CA LEU A 106 -0.35 -1.24 -0.07
C LEU A 106 -1.85 -0.94 -0.16
N ASP A 107 -2.18 0.32 -0.39
CA ASP A 107 -3.55 0.79 -0.58
C ASP A 107 -3.70 1.43 -1.96
N ARG A 108 -4.88 1.24 -2.55
CA ARG A 108 -5.36 2.00 -3.72
C ARG A 108 -6.70 2.62 -3.37
N GLY A 109 -6.81 3.93 -3.41
CA GLY A 109 -8.08 4.65 -3.21
C GLY A 109 -8.28 5.76 -4.24
N PRO A 110 -9.44 6.43 -4.27
CA PRO A 110 -9.57 7.71 -4.97
C PRO A 110 -8.85 8.82 -4.18
N LYS A 111 -8.31 9.83 -4.86
CA LYS A 111 -7.83 11.05 -4.17
C LYS A 111 -8.98 11.74 -3.40
N PRO A 112 -8.74 12.22 -2.16
CA PRO A 112 -9.78 12.87 -1.34
C PRO A 112 -10.43 14.07 -2.02
N GLU A 113 -9.65 14.85 -2.77
CA GLU A 113 -10.11 16.06 -3.49
C GLU A 113 -11.21 15.76 -4.53
N ASN A 114 -11.31 14.50 -4.98
CA ASN A 114 -12.27 14.05 -5.98
C ASN A 114 -13.35 13.13 -5.40
N SER A 115 -13.47 12.98 -4.08
CA SER A 115 -14.34 11.96 -3.47
C SER A 115 -15.83 12.31 -3.46
N THR A 116 -16.25 13.44 -4.04
CA THR A 116 -17.67 13.73 -4.27
C THR A 116 -18.11 13.15 -5.62
N PRO A 117 -18.89 12.04 -5.65
CA PRO A 117 -19.28 11.42 -6.91
C PRO A 117 -20.32 12.30 -7.59
N ARG A 118 -19.89 13.06 -8.61
CA ARG A 118 -20.81 13.85 -9.45
C ARG A 118 -21.45 13.04 -10.58
N SER A 119 -21.06 11.78 -10.80
CA SER A 119 -21.72 10.92 -11.80
C SER A 119 -21.53 9.41 -11.54
N SER A 120 -22.44 8.61 -12.11
CA SER A 120 -22.44 7.13 -12.09
C SER A 120 -21.30 6.49 -12.91
N VAL A 121 -20.52 7.29 -13.65
CA VAL A 121 -19.34 6.87 -14.42
C VAL A 121 -18.11 7.57 -13.85
N SER A 122 -17.91 7.43 -12.55
CA SER A 122 -16.90 8.20 -11.85
C SER A 122 -15.52 7.51 -11.95
N ARG A 123 -14.71 8.05 -12.86
CA ARG A 123 -13.27 7.83 -12.92
C ARG A 123 -12.62 8.83 -11.99
N PHE A 124 -11.75 8.36 -11.12
CA PHE A 124 -11.04 9.20 -10.16
C PHE A 124 -9.54 9.07 -10.40
N THR A 125 -8.79 10.11 -10.06
CA THR A 125 -7.35 9.97 -9.93
C THR A 125 -7.06 8.98 -8.78
N PRO A 126 -6.27 7.92 -9.01
CA PRO A 126 -5.88 7.01 -7.96
C PRO A 126 -4.95 7.71 -6.96
N CYS A 127 -5.11 7.33 -5.71
CA CYS A 127 -4.22 7.60 -4.59
C CYS A 127 -3.68 6.24 -4.15
N ASP A 128 -2.61 5.85 -4.83
CA ASP A 128 -1.88 4.61 -4.59
C ASP A 128 -0.79 4.89 -3.55
N SER A 129 -0.93 4.30 -2.36
CA SER A 129 -0.05 4.56 -1.21
C SER A 129 0.57 3.30 -0.64
N ALA A 130 1.72 3.49 -0.02
CA ALA A 130 2.51 2.49 0.67
C ALA A 130 2.77 2.97 2.11
N THR A 131 2.33 2.21 3.11
CA THR A 131 2.65 2.47 4.51
C THR A 131 3.66 1.44 5.01
N ILE A 132 4.81 1.91 5.46
CA ILE A 132 5.94 1.10 5.94
C ILE A 132 5.98 1.15 7.46
N SER A 133 6.19 0.01 8.13
CA SER A 133 6.35 -0.12 9.58
C SER A 133 7.23 -1.32 9.95
N SER A 134 7.85 -1.30 11.13
CA SER A 134 8.52 -2.47 11.75
C SER A 134 7.51 -3.45 12.37
N SER A 135 6.23 -3.07 12.47
CA SER A 135 5.22 -3.83 13.19
C SER A 135 3.97 -4.05 12.34
N GLU A 136 3.65 -5.31 12.05
CA GLU A 136 2.39 -5.69 11.41
C GLU A 136 1.19 -5.13 12.17
N ALA A 137 1.23 -5.26 13.50
CA ALA A 137 0.16 -4.80 14.38
C ALA A 137 -0.11 -3.30 14.23
N GLN A 138 0.88 -2.48 13.87
CA GLN A 138 0.67 -1.05 13.60
C GLN A 138 -0.08 -0.82 12.28
N LEU A 139 0.24 -1.58 11.22
CA LEU A 139 -0.46 -1.48 9.92
C LEU A 139 -1.90 -1.98 9.97
N LEU A 140 -2.17 -2.92 10.89
CA LEU A 140 -3.48 -3.52 11.12
C LEU A 140 -4.30 -2.81 12.19
N ARG A 141 -3.85 -1.64 12.71
CA ARG A 141 -4.68 -0.82 13.59
C ARG A 141 -5.87 -0.28 12.81
N GLY A 142 -7.08 -0.63 13.23
CA GLY A 142 -8.26 -0.14 12.55
C GLY A 142 -9.54 -0.84 12.98
N PRO A 143 -10.68 -0.42 12.41
CA PRO A 143 -11.95 -1.10 12.60
C PRO A 143 -11.87 -2.53 12.06
N ARG A 144 -12.79 -3.40 12.51
CA ARG A 144 -12.89 -4.83 12.16
C ARG A 144 -12.35 -5.17 10.76
N LEU A 145 -11.16 -5.74 10.76
CA LEU A 145 -10.47 -6.25 9.57
C LEU A 145 -10.78 -7.74 9.41
N GLU A 146 -10.95 -8.17 8.17
CA GLU A 146 -11.11 -9.56 7.82
C GLU A 146 -10.00 -9.98 6.86
N MET A 147 -9.24 -11.00 7.23
CA MET A 147 -8.26 -11.61 6.35
C MET A 147 -8.99 -12.40 5.25
N LYS A 148 -8.69 -12.10 3.98
CA LYS A 148 -9.31 -12.72 2.81
C LYS A 148 -8.43 -13.75 2.13
N ALA A 149 -7.11 -13.58 2.23
CA ALA A 149 -6.13 -14.53 1.75
C ALA A 149 -4.78 -14.29 2.42
N GLU A 150 -4.01 -15.36 2.57
CA GLU A 150 -2.62 -15.34 3.01
C GLU A 150 -1.80 -16.25 2.12
N VAL A 151 -0.71 -15.71 1.58
CA VAL A 151 0.24 -16.41 0.72
C VAL A 151 1.62 -16.30 1.37
N VAL A 152 2.31 -17.43 1.46
CA VAL A 152 3.70 -17.49 1.91
C VAL A 152 4.56 -17.91 0.72
N PHE A 153 5.67 -17.22 0.51
CA PHE A 153 6.60 -17.53 -0.55
C PHE A 153 7.74 -18.40 -0.02
N PRO A 154 8.09 -19.50 -0.69
CA PRO A 154 9.22 -20.35 -0.31
C PRO A 154 10.56 -19.72 -0.73
N VAL A 155 11.60 -20.53 -0.94
CA VAL A 155 12.99 -20.10 -1.22
C VAL A 155 13.09 -19.14 -2.43
N ASP A 156 12.30 -19.37 -3.47
CA ASP A 156 12.26 -18.52 -4.67
C ASP A 156 11.24 -17.38 -4.54
N ALA A 157 11.33 -16.63 -3.44
CA ALA A 157 10.41 -15.53 -3.16
C ALA A 157 10.65 -14.31 -4.09
N PRO A 158 9.60 -13.53 -4.40
CA PRO A 158 9.74 -12.30 -5.17
C PRO A 158 10.73 -11.34 -4.50
N THR A 159 11.61 -10.73 -5.27
CA THR A 159 12.51 -9.69 -4.76
C THR A 159 11.76 -8.37 -4.54
N ALA A 160 12.34 -7.45 -3.77
CA ALA A 160 11.80 -6.08 -3.69
C ALA A 160 11.81 -5.39 -5.07
N GLY A 161 12.77 -5.69 -5.93
CA GLY A 161 12.83 -5.24 -7.32
C GLY A 161 11.65 -5.76 -8.14
N ASP A 162 11.28 -7.03 -8.00
CA ASP A 162 10.13 -7.61 -8.70
C ASP A 162 8.82 -6.96 -8.24
N LEU A 163 8.69 -6.73 -6.93
CA LEU A 163 7.57 -5.95 -6.40
C LEU A 163 7.55 -4.53 -6.99
N ARG A 164 8.69 -3.83 -7.04
CA ARG A 164 8.80 -2.50 -7.66
C ARG A 164 8.30 -2.51 -9.10
N GLU A 165 8.74 -3.48 -9.90
CA GLU A 165 8.37 -3.58 -11.32
C GLU A 165 6.88 -3.85 -11.50
N LEU A 166 6.31 -4.76 -10.71
CA LEU A 166 4.87 -5.01 -10.73
C LEU A 166 4.06 -3.75 -10.37
N LEU A 167 4.46 -3.04 -9.32
CA LEU A 167 3.81 -1.79 -8.92
C LEU A 167 3.96 -0.68 -9.97
N HIS A 168 5.12 -0.62 -10.63
CA HIS A 168 5.35 0.31 -11.73
C HIS A 168 4.43 0.02 -12.93
N ILE A 169 4.34 -1.25 -13.36
CA ILE A 169 3.44 -1.68 -14.43
C ILE A 169 1.98 -1.36 -14.07
N LEU A 170 1.55 -1.66 -12.84
CA LEU A 170 0.20 -1.34 -12.36
C LEU A 170 -0.12 0.16 -12.47
N SER A 171 0.82 1.03 -12.11
CA SER A 171 0.64 2.48 -12.19
C SER A 171 0.47 3.00 -13.62
N GLN A 172 1.02 2.27 -14.61
CA GLN A 172 0.91 2.59 -16.03
C GLN A 172 -0.34 1.99 -16.68
N GLU A 173 -0.67 0.74 -16.36
CA GLU A 173 -1.82 0.01 -16.94
C GLU A 173 -3.16 0.42 -16.33
N SER A 174 -3.14 0.96 -15.10
CA SER A 174 -4.34 1.44 -14.42
C SER A 174 -4.12 2.84 -13.82
N PRO A 175 -4.07 3.88 -14.68
CA PRO A 175 -3.86 5.26 -14.24
C PRO A 175 -5.12 5.90 -13.62
N GLU A 176 -6.26 5.20 -13.64
CA GLU A 176 -7.55 5.67 -13.11
C GLU A 176 -8.06 4.72 -12.02
N TYR A 177 -8.62 5.27 -10.95
CA TYR A 177 -9.44 4.52 -10.02
C TYR A 177 -10.88 4.48 -10.54
N ARG A 178 -11.42 3.28 -10.72
CA ARG A 178 -12.80 3.07 -11.19
C ARG A 178 -13.59 2.28 -10.16
N LEU A 179 -14.70 2.82 -9.66
CA LEU A 179 -15.56 2.12 -8.70
C LEU A 179 -15.94 0.71 -9.16
N TRP A 180 -16.23 0.59 -10.47
CA TRP A 180 -16.50 -0.66 -11.14
C TRP A 180 -15.30 -1.04 -12.01
N GLY A 181 -14.60 -2.12 -11.64
CA GLY A 181 -13.38 -2.55 -12.32
C GLY A 181 -12.13 -2.24 -11.51
N GLU A 182 -11.31 -1.31 -11.98
CA GLU A 182 -9.96 -0.99 -11.47
C GLU A 182 -9.97 -0.19 -10.16
N ASN A 183 -10.52 -0.79 -9.11
CA ASN A 183 -10.57 -0.28 -7.74
C ASN A 183 -9.56 -1.01 -6.82
N CYS A 184 -9.66 -0.77 -5.50
CA CYS A 184 -8.85 -1.42 -4.47
C CYS A 184 -8.91 -2.96 -4.51
N LYS A 185 -10.11 -3.52 -4.73
CA LYS A 185 -10.35 -4.96 -4.82
C LYS A 185 -9.65 -5.57 -6.03
N TRP A 186 -9.72 -4.91 -7.18
CA TRP A 186 -8.99 -5.31 -8.39
C TRP A 186 -7.48 -5.25 -8.15
N PHE A 187 -6.97 -4.12 -7.64
CA PHE A 187 -5.55 -3.92 -7.35
C PHE A 187 -4.96 -5.04 -6.47
N CYS A 188 -5.63 -5.34 -5.35
CA CYS A 188 -5.19 -6.42 -4.47
C CYS A 188 -5.17 -7.78 -5.19
N SER A 189 -6.18 -8.03 -6.03
CA SER A 189 -6.25 -9.31 -6.77
C SER A 189 -5.11 -9.42 -7.79
N VAL A 190 -4.79 -8.34 -8.51
CA VAL A 190 -3.72 -8.37 -9.51
C VAL A 190 -2.35 -8.54 -8.87
N VAL A 191 -2.06 -7.83 -7.77
CA VAL A 191 -0.79 -7.99 -7.05
C VAL A 191 -0.65 -9.43 -6.54
N GLN A 192 -1.67 -9.95 -5.86
CA GLN A 192 -1.66 -11.30 -5.32
C GLN A 192 -1.54 -12.37 -6.42
N GLU A 193 -2.33 -12.27 -7.50
CA GLU A 193 -2.31 -13.22 -8.62
C GLU A 193 -0.94 -13.25 -9.31
N ASN A 194 -0.34 -12.10 -9.60
CA ASN A 194 0.96 -12.05 -10.28
C ASN A 194 2.08 -12.63 -9.41
N LEU A 195 2.19 -12.20 -8.14
CA LEU A 195 3.25 -12.71 -7.27
C LEU A 195 3.08 -14.22 -7.02
N THR A 196 1.84 -14.69 -6.79
CA THR A 196 1.59 -16.12 -6.56
C THR A 196 1.88 -16.96 -7.82
N HIS A 197 1.50 -16.46 -8.99
CA HIS A 197 1.65 -17.20 -10.25
C HIS A 197 3.11 -17.40 -10.66
N PHE A 198 3.96 -16.39 -10.48
CA PHE A 198 5.35 -16.44 -10.94
C PHE A 198 6.35 -16.96 -9.89
N TYR A 199 6.00 -16.95 -8.60
CA TYR A 199 6.92 -17.31 -7.51
C TYR A 199 6.41 -18.45 -6.62
N SER A 200 5.58 -19.34 -7.20
CA SER A 200 5.07 -20.55 -6.53
C SER A 200 4.52 -20.31 -5.12
N GLY A 201 3.81 -19.18 -4.92
CA GLY A 201 3.30 -18.79 -3.61
C GLY A 201 2.31 -19.83 -3.05
N GLU A 202 2.52 -20.26 -1.81
CA GLU A 202 1.66 -21.22 -1.13
C GLU A 202 0.51 -20.49 -0.43
N LEU A 203 -0.73 -20.76 -0.86
CA LEU A 203 -1.92 -20.23 -0.21
C LEU A 203 -2.13 -20.94 1.13
N ARG A 204 -1.92 -20.23 2.24
CA ARG A 204 -2.15 -20.74 3.61
C ARG A 204 -3.60 -20.61 4.05
N SER A 205 -4.27 -19.55 3.62
CA SER A 205 -5.66 -19.28 3.97
C SER A 205 -6.39 -18.50 2.88
N GLY A 206 -7.72 -18.64 2.85
CA GLY A 206 -8.60 -17.87 1.97
C GLY A 206 -8.73 -18.41 0.54
N THR A 207 -9.07 -17.53 -0.40
CA THR A 207 -9.22 -17.91 -1.82
C THR A 207 -8.55 -16.90 -2.74
N LEU A 208 -7.95 -17.41 -3.83
CA LEU A 208 -7.42 -16.59 -4.94
C LEU A 208 -8.53 -16.11 -5.89
N SER A 209 -9.72 -16.71 -5.78
CA SER A 209 -10.79 -16.56 -6.78
C SER A 209 -11.33 -15.13 -6.81
N HIS A 210 -11.00 -14.43 -7.89
CA HIS A 210 -11.76 -13.28 -8.36
C HIS A 210 -12.42 -13.56 -9.68
N ARG A 211 -13.72 -13.85 -9.64
CA ARG A 211 -14.58 -13.82 -10.82
C ARG A 211 -14.82 -12.36 -11.23
N ASP A 212 -14.47 -12.07 -12.48
CA ASP A 212 -15.12 -11.09 -13.36
C ASP A 212 -14.68 -9.61 -13.38
N LEU A 213 -13.53 -9.22 -12.84
CA LEU A 213 -13.03 -7.84 -13.02
C LEU A 213 -11.75 -7.77 -13.88
N GLY A 214 -11.92 -7.40 -15.16
CA GLY A 214 -10.83 -6.86 -15.99
C GLY A 214 -9.86 -7.88 -16.60
N LYS A 215 -10.33 -9.07 -17.04
CA LYS A 215 -9.49 -10.15 -17.61
C LYS A 215 -8.42 -9.68 -18.61
N LYS A 216 -8.77 -8.75 -19.51
CA LYS A 216 -7.82 -8.19 -20.50
C LYS A 216 -6.68 -7.39 -19.85
N SER A 217 -7.01 -6.52 -18.89
CA SER A 217 -6.00 -5.70 -18.18
C SER A 217 -5.07 -6.59 -17.35
N ARG A 218 -5.62 -7.58 -16.65
CA ARG A 218 -4.83 -8.56 -15.88
C ARG A 218 -3.83 -9.32 -16.75
N ARG A 219 -4.29 -9.81 -17.91
CA ARG A 219 -3.42 -10.51 -18.86
C ARG A 219 -2.28 -9.62 -19.35
N ARG A 220 -2.57 -8.37 -19.74
CA ARG A 220 -1.51 -7.42 -20.14
C ARG A 220 -0.50 -7.17 -19.03
N ILE A 221 -0.96 -7.01 -17.78
CA ILE A 221 -0.07 -6.82 -16.62
C ILE A 221 0.80 -8.05 -16.42
N ALA A 222 0.23 -9.26 -16.47
CA ALA A 222 0.97 -10.50 -16.35
C ALA A 222 2.00 -10.69 -17.47
N ASP A 223 1.61 -10.45 -18.73
CA ASP A 223 2.51 -10.56 -19.88
C ASP A 223 3.67 -9.55 -19.78
N ARG A 224 3.38 -8.30 -19.41
CA ARG A 224 4.41 -7.28 -19.18
C ARG A 224 5.31 -7.64 -18.01
N PHE A 225 4.76 -8.14 -16.92
CA PHE A 225 5.54 -8.50 -15.75
C PHE A 225 6.46 -9.67 -16.04
N LEU A 226 5.97 -10.71 -16.72
CA LEU A 226 6.76 -11.84 -17.20
C LEU A 226 7.95 -11.39 -18.06
N SER A 227 7.73 -10.45 -19.00
CA SER A 227 8.80 -9.92 -19.86
C SER A 227 9.93 -9.21 -19.11
N VAL A 228 9.67 -8.75 -17.88
CA VAL A 228 10.66 -8.06 -17.04
C VAL A 228 11.41 -9.04 -16.14
N ILE A 229 10.70 -9.98 -15.51
CA ILE A 229 11.30 -10.91 -14.53
C ILE A 229 11.96 -12.14 -15.20
N ALA A 230 11.60 -12.45 -16.44
CA ALA A 230 12.15 -13.56 -17.20
C ALA A 230 12.48 -13.14 -18.65
N PRO A 231 13.48 -12.26 -18.87
CA PRO A 231 13.85 -11.78 -20.20
C PRO A 231 14.41 -12.94 -21.04
N GLY A 232 13.61 -13.47 -21.97
CA GLY A 232 14.00 -14.59 -22.83
C GLY A 232 12.91 -15.66 -23.04
N HIS A 233 11.78 -15.55 -22.34
CA HIS A 233 10.55 -16.31 -22.59
C HIS A 233 9.62 -15.62 -23.58
#